data_AF-A0A3C0TV25-F1
#
_entry.id   AF-A0A3C0TV25-F1
#
_cell.length_a   1.000
_cell.length_b   1.000
_cell.length_c   1.000
_cell.angle_alpha   90.00
_cell.angle_beta   90.00
_cell.angle_gamma   90.00
#
_symmetry.space_group_name_H-M   'P 1'
#
loop_
_entity.id
_entity.type
_entity.pdbx_description
1 polymer ?
#
loop_
_entity_poly.entity_id
_entity_poly.type
_entity_poly.pdbx_seq_one_letter_code
_entity_poly.pdbx_strand_id
1 'polypeptide(L)' 'RLFEGAPRRPFSTVELWDRAEAAGRLAGFTHPGRWFHTGTPEALAIAEAELQHGQR' A
#
# COMPACT_ATOMS: atom_id res chain seq x y z
N ARG A 1 -11.02 16.54 7.62
CA ARG A 1 -10.03 15.95 6.65
C ARG A 1 -9.47 14.63 7.21
N LEU A 2 -8.81 13.75 6.43
CA LEU A 2 -8.39 12.41 6.90
C LEU A 2 -7.43 12.45 8.10
N PHE A 3 -6.45 13.36 8.08
CA PHE A 3 -5.43 13.51 9.14
C PHE A 3 -5.86 14.42 10.29
N GLU A 4 -7.11 14.87 10.33
CA GLU A 4 -7.59 15.74 11.40
C GLU A 4 -7.59 15.00 12.73
N GLY A 5 -6.89 15.54 13.73
CA GLY A 5 -6.68 14.89 15.03
C GLY A 5 -5.72 13.69 15.02
N ALA A 6 -4.95 13.48 13.93
CA ALA A 6 -3.95 12.40 13.90
C ALA A 6 -2.81 12.63 14.93
N PRO A 7 -2.22 11.57 15.51
CA PRO A 7 -1.13 11.71 16.47
C PRO A 7 0.09 12.45 15.90
N ARG A 8 0.75 13.27 16.73
CA ARG A 8 2.04 13.92 16.37
C ARG A 8 3.27 13.03 16.64
N ARG A 9 3.06 11.72 16.82
CA ARG A 9 4.07 10.68 17.02
C ARG A 9 3.93 9.63 15.92
N PRO A 10 4.84 8.67 15.73
CA PRO A 10 4.59 7.55 14.84
C PRO A 10 3.28 6.82 15.19
N PHE A 11 2.49 6.53 14.15
CA PHE A 11 1.20 5.82 14.23
C PHE A 11 0.96 5.04 12.93
N SER A 12 0.03 4.09 12.95
CA SER A 12 -0.33 3.29 11.77
C SER A 12 -1.36 4.01 10.91
N THR A 13 -1.16 4.03 9.60
CA THR A 13 -2.16 4.58 8.66
C THR A 13 -3.46 3.77 8.64
N VAL A 14 -3.45 2.51 9.09
CA VAL A 14 -4.65 1.67 9.24
C VAL A 14 -5.69 2.36 10.11
N GLU A 15 -5.28 3.00 11.21
CA GLU A 15 -6.19 3.73 12.11
C GLU A 15 -6.96 4.85 11.37
N LEU A 16 -6.35 5.47 10.36
CA LEU A 16 -7.02 6.49 9.55
C LEU A 16 -7.96 5.86 8.52
N TRP A 17 -7.60 4.71 7.98
CA TRP A 17 -8.45 3.97 7.04
C TRP A 17 -9.71 3.45 7.74
N ASP A 18 -9.60 2.91 8.96
CA ASP A 18 -10.74 2.48 9.78
C ASP A 18 -11.70 3.65 10.05
N ARG A 19 -11.15 4.84 10.38
CA ARG A 19 -11.96 6.06 10.57
C ARG A 19 -12.66 6.48 9.28
N ALA A 20 -12.00 6.34 8.13
CA ALA A 20 -12.59 6.66 6.83
C ALA A 20 -13.70 5.66 6.47
N GLU A 21 -13.50 4.38 6.76
CA GLU A 21 -14.49 3.32 6.56
C GLU A 21 -15.74 3.57 7.41
N ALA A 22 -15.57 3.82 8.71
CA ALA A 22 -16.67 4.12 9.63
C ALA A 22 -17.49 5.36 9.22
N ALA A 23 -16.87 6.32 8.54
CA ALA A 23 -17.53 7.51 8.01
C ALA A 23 -18.15 7.30 6.61
N GLY A 24 -18.07 6.10 6.01
CA GLY A 24 -18.53 5.83 4.65
C GLY A 24 -17.72 6.55 3.57
N ARG A 25 -16.44 6.85 3.86
CA ARG A 25 -15.55 7.65 3.01
C ARG A 25 -14.31 6.89 2.54
N LEU A 26 -14.20 5.60 2.87
CA LEU A 26 -13.18 4.73 2.31
C LEU A 26 -13.66 4.18 0.97
N ALA A 27 -12.88 4.41 -0.08
CA ALA A 27 -13.12 3.88 -1.41
C ALA A 27 -11.86 3.13 -1.88
N GLY A 28 -12.06 2.13 -2.73
CA GLY A 28 -11.00 1.30 -3.29
C GLY A 28 -11.01 1.29 -4.82
N PHE A 29 -9.90 0.87 -5.40
CA PHE A 29 -9.74 0.64 -6.83
C PHE A 29 -8.95 -0.64 -7.06
N THR A 30 -9.38 -1.46 -8.03
CA THR A 30 -8.67 -2.69 -8.40
C THR A 30 -7.49 -2.36 -9.29
N HIS A 31 -6.27 -2.61 -8.80
CA HIS A 31 -5.06 -2.49 -9.61
C HIS A 31 -4.99 -3.63 -10.64
N PRO A 32 -4.98 -3.35 -11.96
CA PRO A 32 -5.06 -4.40 -12.99
C PRO A 32 -3.71 -5.07 -13.29
N GLY A 33 -2.60 -4.50 -12.79
CA GLY A 33 -1.25 -5.02 -13.01
C GLY A 33 -0.77 -5.93 -11.88
N ARG A 34 0.31 -6.67 -12.17
CA ARG A 34 1.05 -7.42 -11.14
C ARG A 34 1.62 -6.46 -10.09
N TRP A 35 1.66 -6.92 -8.85
CA TRP A 35 2.23 -6.19 -7.73
C TRP A 35 3.22 -7.10 -6.98
N PHE A 36 4.29 -6.51 -6.48
CA PHE A 36 5.33 -7.20 -5.71
C PHE A 36 5.70 -6.37 -4.50
N HIS A 37 5.81 -7.00 -3.34
CA HIS A 37 6.55 -6.43 -2.22
C HIS A 37 8.06 -6.58 -2.46
N THR A 38 8.85 -5.64 -1.98
CA THR A 38 10.32 -5.64 -2.10
C THR A 38 10.98 -5.35 -0.75
N GLY A 39 10.33 -5.78 0.34
CA GLY A 39 10.76 -5.48 1.72
C GLY A 39 11.90 -6.36 2.24
N THR A 40 12.27 -7.42 1.52
CA THR A 40 13.41 -8.30 1.84
C THR A 40 14.26 -8.53 0.59
N PRO A 41 15.55 -8.91 0.75
CA PRO A 41 16.41 -9.23 -0.39
C PRO A 41 15.83 -10.31 -1.31
N GLU A 42 15.17 -11.33 -0.76
CA GLU A 42 14.57 -12.43 -1.53
C GLU A 42 13.37 -11.94 -2.35
N ALA A 43 12.51 -11.12 -1.72
CA ALA A 43 11.35 -10.54 -2.39
C ALA A 43 11.76 -9.57 -3.52
N LEU A 44 12.84 -8.82 -3.32
CA LEU A 44 13.42 -7.95 -4.33
C LEU A 44 13.91 -8.75 -5.55
N ALA A 45 14.66 -9.83 -5.33
CA ALA A 45 15.17 -10.66 -6.42
C ALA A 45 14.05 -11.24 -7.30
N ILE A 46 12.90 -11.59 -6.70
CA ILE A 46 11.70 -12.03 -7.43
C ILE A 46 11.16 -10.91 -8.31
N ALA A 47 11.02 -9.69 -7.77
CA ALA A 47 10.52 -8.56 -8.52
C ALA A 47 11.45 -8.21 -9.71
N GLU A 48 12.77 -8.27 -9.50
CA GLU A 48 13.78 -8.00 -10.53
C GLU A 48 13.72 -9.02 -11.68
N ALA A 49 13.63 -10.32 -11.36
CA ALA A 49 13.49 -11.36 -12.38
C ALA A 49 12.23 -11.17 -13.23
N GLU A 50 11.13 -10.77 -12.62
CA GLU A 50 9.86 -10.53 -13.31
C GLU A 50 9.89 -9.27 -14.18
N LEU A 51 10.57 -8.22 -13.73
CA LEU A 51 10.80 -7.03 -14.55
C LEU A 51 11.62 -7.36 -15.81
N GLN A 52 12.64 -8.21 -15.69
CA GLN A 52 13.45 -8.63 -16.85
C GLN A 52 12.66 -9.49 -17.85
N HIS A 53 11.69 -10.29 -17.38
CA HIS A 53 10.81 -11.07 -18.26
C HIS A 53 9.79 -10.21 -19.01
N GLY A 54 9.27 -9.15 -18.39
CA GLY A 54 8.30 -8.24 -19.00
C GLY A 54 8.88 -7.20 -19.97
N GLN A 55 10.21 -7.10 -20.08
CA GLN A 55 10.91 -6.19 -21.01
C GLN A 55 11.29 -6.84 -22.35
N ARG A 56 10.86 -8.08 -22.61
CA ARG A 56 11.06 -8.78 -23.89
C ARG A 56 9.80 -8.80 -24.73
#